data_AF-A0A8T4UAQ8-F1
#
_entry.id   AF-A0A8T4UAQ8-F1
#
_cell.length_a   1.000
_cell.length_b   1.000
_cell.length_c   1.000
_cell.angle_alpha   90.00
_cell.angle_beta   90.00
_cell.angle_gamma   90.00
#
_symmetry.space_group_name_H-M   'P 1'
#
loop_
_entity.id
_entity.type
_entity.pdbx_description
1 polymer ?
#
loop_
_entity_poly.entity_id
_entity_poly.type
_entity_poly.pdbx_seq_one_letter_code
_entity_poly.pdbx_strand_id
1 'polypeptide(L)'
;MQKLNFLNTRDRKELFNKLKDQFDFQAELDCLFFEGSDNKIFLLSKDFAKMDLSGLRINNQGLYFLKKERDGLRLSIEGSQL
;
A
#
# COMPACT_ATOMS: atom_id res chain seq x y z
N MET A 1 9.84 -17.72 -2.83
CA MET A 1 8.61 -17.23 -2.17
C MET A 1 8.69 -15.71 -2.10
N GLN A 2 7.71 -14.98 -2.63
CA GLN A 2 7.65 -13.53 -2.42
C GLN A 2 7.19 -13.29 -0.98
N LYS A 3 8.03 -12.64 -0.16
CA LYS A 3 7.61 -12.14 1.15
C LYS A 3 6.76 -10.89 0.92
N LEU A 4 5.53 -10.90 1.42
CA LEU A 4 4.70 -9.70 1.47
C LEU A 4 5.24 -8.79 2.57
N ASN A 5 5.73 -7.62 2.17
CA ASN A 5 6.27 -6.63 3.11
C ASN A 5 5.15 -5.68 3.52
N PHE A 6 4.43 -6.03 4.58
CA PHE A 6 3.45 -5.11 5.18
C PHE A 6 4.16 -3.88 5.76
N LEU A 7 3.61 -2.69 5.50
CA LEU A 7 4.11 -1.46 6.08
C LEU A 7 3.79 -1.47 7.57
N ASN A 8 4.79 -1.23 8.40
CA ASN A 8 4.61 -1.01 9.83
C ASN A 8 4.05 0.41 10.08
N THR A 9 3.75 0.72 11.35
CA THR A 9 3.21 2.02 11.77
C THR A 9 4.09 3.20 11.34
N ARG A 10 5.42 3.05 11.38
CA ARG A 10 6.36 4.11 11.02
C ARG A 10 6.33 4.37 9.51
N ASP A 11 6.45 3.31 8.72
CA ASP A 11 6.49 3.40 7.25
C ASP A 11 5.14 3.90 6.72
N ARG A 12 4.03 3.49 7.36
CA ARG A 12 2.70 4.03 7.07
C ARG A 12 2.63 5.52 7.38
N LYS A 13 3.13 5.98 8.54
CA LYS A 13 3.13 7.40 8.88
C LYS A 13 3.93 8.23 7.87
N GLU A 14 5.08 7.73 7.43
CA GLU A 14 5.88 8.40 6.40
C GLU A 14 5.12 8.49 5.06
N LEU A 15 4.44 7.41 4.66
CA LEU A 15 3.61 7.39 3.46
C LEU A 15 2.50 8.45 3.52
N PHE A 16 1.78 8.54 4.64
CA PHE A 16 0.70 9.50 4.81
C PHE A 16 1.20 10.95 4.82
N ASN A 17 2.36 11.21 5.42
CA ASN A 17 2.98 12.53 5.33
C ASN A 17 3.27 12.91 3.86
N LYS A 18 3.86 12.00 3.08
CA LYS A 18 4.12 12.25 1.65
C LYS A 18 2.84 12.43 0.83
N LEU A 19 1.79 11.66 1.13
CA LEU A 19 0.48 11.81 0.49
C LEU A 19 -0.14 13.17 0.79
N LYS A 20 -0.03 13.63 2.05
CA LYS A 20 -0.46 14.96 2.45
C LYS A 20 0.34 16.05 1.73
N ASP A 21 1.66 15.93 1.69
CA ASP A 21 2.53 16.94 1.09
C ASP A 21 2.33 17.06 -0.44
N GLN A 22 2.06 15.95 -1.14
CA GLN A 22 1.93 15.93 -2.61
C GLN A 22 0.51 16.13 -3.11
N PHE A 23 -0.49 15.68 -2.36
CA PHE A 23 -1.89 15.63 -2.83
C PHE A 23 -2.89 16.27 -1.86
N ASP A 24 -2.44 16.86 -0.74
CA ASP A 24 -3.29 17.32 0.37
C ASP A 24 -4.27 16.24 0.86
N PHE A 25 -3.83 14.98 0.81
CA PHE A 25 -4.63 13.84 1.25
C PHE A 25 -4.69 13.78 2.78
N GLN A 26 -5.90 13.80 3.34
CA GLN A 26 -6.13 13.84 4.79
C GLN A 26 -7.03 12.71 5.31
N ALA A 27 -7.51 11.83 4.43
CA ALA A 27 -8.40 10.73 4.83
C ALA A 27 -7.62 9.61 5.54
N GLU A 28 -8.27 8.92 6.48
CA GLU A 28 -7.74 7.70 7.08
C GLU A 28 -8.26 6.48 6.31
N LEU A 29 -7.35 5.60 5.89
CA LEU A 29 -7.70 4.36 5.21
C LEU A 29 -7.61 3.18 6.18
N ASP A 30 -8.74 2.57 6.52
CA ASP A 30 -8.77 1.45 7.48
C ASP A 30 -8.44 0.09 6.85
N CYS A 31 -7.26 0.01 6.25
CA CYS A 31 -6.80 -1.17 5.51
C CYS A 31 -5.33 -1.49 5.83
N LEU A 32 -4.87 -2.63 5.34
CA LEU A 32 -3.47 -3.04 5.37
C LEU A 32 -2.77 -2.51 4.13
N PHE A 33 -1.55 -2.01 4.33
CA PHE A 33 -0.68 -1.55 3.24
C PHE A 33 0.45 -2.57 3.10
N PHE A 34 0.72 -3.00 1.88
CA PHE A 34 1.90 -3.81 1.61
C PHE A 34 2.68 -3.28 0.41
N GLU A 35 3.99 -3.40 0.51
CA GLU A 35 4.92 -3.10 -0.56
C GLU A 35 5.20 -4.38 -1.35
N GLY A 36 4.76 -4.37 -2.60
CA GLY A 36 5.05 -5.41 -3.57
C GLY A 36 6.35 -5.14 -4.31
N SER A 37 6.54 -5.83 -5.44
CA SER A 37 7.67 -5.60 -6.33
C SER A 37 7.66 -4.20 -6.94
N ASP A 38 8.84 -3.69 -7.31
CA ASP A 38 8.99 -2.41 -8.03
C ASP A 38 8.38 -1.22 -7.26
N ASN A 39 8.53 -1.22 -5.93
CA ASN A 39 8.08 -0.17 -5.00
C ASN A 39 6.60 0.19 -5.11
N LYS A 40 5.77 -0.76 -5.57
CA LYS A 40 4.32 -0.61 -5.66
C LYS A 40 3.68 -0.87 -4.30
N ILE A 41 2.79 0.02 -3.89
CA ILE A 41 1.98 -0.09 -2.68
C ILE A 41 0.58 -0.53 -3.07
N PHE A 42 0.07 -1.50 -2.32
CA PHE A 42 -1.24 -2.08 -2.49
C PHE A 42 -2.02 -2.02 -1.17
N LEU A 43 -3.34 -1.92 -1.27
CA LEU A 43 -4.27 -1.95 -0.14
C LEU A 43 -4.95 -3.31 -0.06
N LEU A 44 -5.05 -3.85 1.15
CA LEU A 44 -5.78 -5.08 1.47
C LEU A 44 -6.75 -4.85 2.62
N SER A 45 -7.89 -5.53 2.61
CA SER A 45 -8.79 -5.54 3.77
C SER A 45 -8.05 -6.08 5.00
N LYS A 46 -8.38 -5.55 6.19
CA LYS A 46 -7.88 -6.06 7.46
C LYS A 46 -8.20 -7.53 7.71
N ASP A 47 -9.25 -8.06 7.09
CA ASP A 47 -9.60 -9.48 7.21
C ASP A 47 -8.52 -10.41 6.64
N PHE A 48 -7.67 -9.93 5.73
CA PHE A 48 -6.51 -10.68 5.25
C PHE A 48 -5.48 -10.97 6.35
N ALA A 49 -5.41 -10.15 7.41
CA ALA A 49 -4.52 -10.43 8.54
C ALA A 49 -4.91 -11.69 9.31
N LYS A 50 -6.15 -12.17 9.17
CA LYS A 50 -6.67 -13.36 9.86
C LYS A 50 -6.40 -14.65 9.08
N MET A 51 -5.86 -14.58 7.86
CA MET A 51 -5.64 -15.72 6.99
C MET A 51 -4.16 -16.13 6.96
N ASP A 52 -3.88 -17.43 6.88
CA ASP A 52 -2.52 -17.91 6.61
C ASP A 52 -2.19 -17.73 5.12
N LEU A 53 -1.41 -16.69 4.83
CA LEU A 53 -1.01 -16.33 3.47
C LEU A 53 0.30 -17.01 3.03
N SER A 54 0.90 -17.86 3.86
CA SER A 54 2.23 -18.45 3.61
C SER A 54 2.27 -19.39 2.38
N GLY A 55 1.14 -20.01 2.05
CA GLY A 55 0.98 -20.90 0.89
C GLY A 55 0.45 -20.25 -0.39
N LEU A 56 0.04 -18.97 -0.32
CA LEU A 56 -0.59 -18.27 -1.44
C LEU A 56 0.44 -17.48 -2.25
N ARG A 57 0.50 -17.73 -3.56
CA ARG A 57 1.28 -16.91 -4.50
C ARG A 57 0.52 -15.61 -4.78
N ILE A 58 0.70 -14.63 -3.90
CA ILE A 58 0.04 -13.33 -3.99
C ILE A 58 0.78 -12.48 -5.02
N ASN A 59 0.35 -12.56 -6.28
CA ASN A 59 0.85 -11.68 -7.34
C ASN A 59 0.06 -10.35 -7.39
N ASN A 60 -1.28 -10.40 -7.22
CA ASN A 60 -2.18 -9.25 -7.43
C ASN A 60 -3.36 -9.17 -6.41
N GLN A 61 -3.23 -9.66 -5.17
CA GLN A 61 -4.33 -9.48 -4.20
C GLN A 61 -4.17 -8.13 -3.51
N GLY A 62 -5.10 -7.22 -3.79
CA GLY A 62 -5.14 -5.88 -3.22
C GLY A 62 -5.33 -4.82 -4.30
N LEU A 63 -5.84 -3.67 -3.88
CA LEU A 63 -6.01 -2.52 -4.75
C LEU A 63 -4.64 -1.90 -4.99
N TYR A 64 -4.17 -1.84 -6.24
CA TYR A 64 -2.98 -1.08 -6.56
C TYR A 64 -3.25 0.39 -6.25
N PHE A 65 -2.51 0.97 -5.30
CA PHE A 65 -2.80 2.30 -4.80
C PHE A 65 -1.85 3.34 -5.37
N LEU A 66 -0.55 3.08 -5.25
CA LEU A 66 0.47 4.00 -5.72
C LEU A 66 1.80 3.28 -5.89
N LYS A 67 2.74 3.94 -6.55
CA LYS A 67 4.14 3.53 -6.62
C LYS A 67 5.03 4.61 -6.01
N LYS A 68 6.04 4.21 -5.23
CA LYS A 68 7.11 5.12 -4.81
C LYS A 68 8.09 5.25 -5.98
N GLU A 69 8.21 6.46 -6.49
CA GLU A 69 9.18 6.85 -7.51
C GLU A 69 10.33 7.62 -6.84
N ARG A 70 11.39 7.94 -7.60
CA ARG A 70 12.53 8.70 -7.08
C ARG A 70 12.12 10.08 -6.56
N ASP A 71 11.19 10.72 -7.25
CA ASP A 71 10.79 12.11 -7.00
C ASP A 71 9.49 12.23 -6.18
N GLY A 72 8.92 11.11 -5.72
CA GLY A 72 7.66 11.15 -4.98
C GLY A 72 6.81 9.91 -5.04
N LEU A 73 5.50 10.13 -4.88
CA LEU A 73 4.47 9.11 -5.01
C LEU A 73 3.75 9.31 -6.34
N ARG A 74 3.48 8.22 -7.04
CA ARG A 74 2.60 8.21 -8.20
C ARG A 74 1.38 7.38 -7.90
N LEU A 75 0.21 8.01 -7.80
CA LEU A 75 -1.07 7.31 -7.65
C LEU A 75 -1.34 6.44 -8.88
N SER A 76 -1.98 5.30 -8.66
CA SER A 76 -2.66 4.56 -9.72
C SER A 76 -3.98 5.27 -10.09
N ILE A 77 -4.65 4.78 -11.14
CA ILE A 77 -5.98 5.30 -11.49
C ILE A 77 -6.94 5.03 -10.32
N GLU A 78 -6.93 3.83 -9.77
CA GLU A 78 -7.78 3.43 -8.65
C GLU A 78 -7.45 4.22 -7.37
N GLY A 79 -6.17 4.46 -7.11
CA GLY A 79 -5.72 5.20 -5.93
C GLY A 79 -6.03 6.68 -6.00
N SER A 80 -6.15 7.25 -7.21
CA SER A 80 -6.60 8.64 -7.41
C SER A 80 -8.10 8.85 -7.17
N GLN A 81 -8.87 7.77 -7.07
CA GLN A 81 -10.32 7.81 -6.82
C GLN A 81 -10.68 7.64 -5.34
N LEU A 82 -9.69 7.37 -4.49
CA LEU A 82 -9.83 7.26 -3.03
C LEU A 82 -9.53 8.61 -2.35
#